data_AF-A0A7J6W8T7-F1
#
_entry.id   AF-A0A7J6W8T7-F1
#
_cell.length_a   1.000
_cell.length_b   1.000
_cell.length_c   1.000
_cell.angle_alpha   90.00
_cell.angle_beta   90.00
_cell.angle_gamma   90.00
#
_symmetry.space_group_name_H-M   'P 1'
#
loop_
_entity.id
_entity.type
_entity.pdbx_description
1 polymer ?
#
loop_
_entity_poly.entity_id
_entity_poly.type
_entity_poly.pdbx_seq_one_letter_code
_entity_poly.pdbx_strand_id
1 'polypeptide(L)'
;MYNAGFIQGGSTENAIVCSVNKGWLNPPLRFQDEPCRHKVLDLVGDLSLLAQNGNQGLPTAHIISYKGGHTLHAKFVRHLSGFYQVEN
;
A
#
# COMPACT_ATOMS: atom_id res chain seq x y z
N MET A 1 0.78 -4.15 17.36
CA MET A 1 1.15 -2.88 16.68
C MET A 1 1.22 -1.73 17.68
N TYR A 2 0.12 -1.40 18.38
CA TYR A 2 0.10 -0.31 19.36
C TYR A 2 1.17 -0.43 20.46
N ASN A 3 1.23 -1.57 21.17
CA ASN A 3 2.25 -1.81 22.21
C ASN A 3 3.68 -1.90 21.67
N ALA A 4 3.86 -2.04 20.35
CA ALA A 4 5.16 -2.03 19.70
C ALA A 4 5.55 -0.62 19.18
N GLY A 5 4.78 0.42 19.53
CA GLY A 5 5.04 1.82 19.13
C GLY A 5 4.49 2.22 17.77
N PHE A 6 3.76 1.34 17.07
CA PHE A 6 3.14 1.67 15.78
C PHE A 6 1.69 2.11 15.97
N ILE A 7 1.10 2.75 14.95
CA ILE A 7 -0.33 3.13 14.86
C ILE A 7 -0.86 3.95 16.06
N GLN A 8 0.02 4.68 16.78
CA GLN A 8 -0.35 5.38 18.01
C GLN A 8 -1.38 6.50 17.81
N GLY A 9 -1.47 7.06 16.60
CA GLY A 9 -2.50 8.03 16.20
C GLY A 9 -3.74 7.44 15.52
N GLY A 10 -3.87 6.11 15.46
CA GLY A 10 -4.99 5.45 14.79
C GLY A 10 -6.29 5.56 15.58
N SER A 11 -7.38 5.95 14.91
CA SER A 11 -8.73 6.01 15.47
C SER A 11 -9.78 5.64 14.41
N THR A 12 -11.03 5.43 14.82
CA THR A 12 -12.15 5.20 13.89
C THR A 12 -12.47 6.40 12.99
N GLU A 13 -11.92 7.58 13.30
CA GLU A 13 -12.07 8.79 12.49
C GLU A 13 -11.11 8.82 11.30
N ASN A 14 -9.98 8.11 11.38
CA ASN A 14 -8.93 8.11 10.35
C ASN A 14 -8.62 6.75 9.74
N ALA A 15 -9.13 5.65 10.31
CA ALA A 15 -8.94 4.30 9.82
C ALA A 15 -10.23 3.49 9.86
N ILE A 16 -10.43 2.63 8.87
CA ILE A 16 -11.43 1.56 8.97
C ILE A 16 -10.91 0.46 9.90
N VAL A 17 -11.76 0.02 10.83
CA VAL A 17 -11.38 -0.99 11.82
C VAL A 17 -12.29 -2.20 11.66
N CYS A 18 -11.69 -3.39 11.53
CA CYS A 18 -12.42 -4.65 11.42
C CYS A 18 -12.11 -5.54 12.63
N SER A 19 -13.15 -6.03 13.28
CA SER A 19 -13.08 -7.06 14.30
C SER A 19 -13.37 -8.42 13.67
N VAL A 20 -12.58 -9.43 14.04
CA VAL A 20 -12.80 -10.82 13.62
C VAL A 20 -14.21 -11.32 14.00
N ASN A 21 -14.73 -10.90 15.15
CA ASN A 21 -16.00 -11.39 15.67
C ASN A 21 -17.19 -10.47 15.38
N LYS A 22 -16.94 -9.16 15.19
CA LYS A 22 -18.01 -8.15 15.03
C LYS A 22 -18.08 -7.57 13.61
N GLY A 23 -17.15 -7.91 12.73
CA GLY A 23 -17.02 -7.27 11.42
C GLY A 23 -16.52 -5.82 11.53
N TRP A 24 -16.95 -4.95 10.61
CA TRP A 24 -16.58 -3.54 10.57
C TRP A 24 -17.09 -2.77 11.79
N LEU A 25 -16.20 -2.07 12.49
CA LEU A 25 -16.51 -1.32 13.71
C LEU A 25 -16.97 0.12 13.43
N ASN A 26 -16.67 0.66 12.25
CA ASN A 26 -17.08 1.98 11.81
C ASN A 26 -17.77 1.95 10.43
N PRO A 27 -18.92 1.27 10.30
CA PRO A 27 -19.74 1.36 9.10
C PRO A 27 -20.44 2.73 8.98
N PRO A 28 -20.91 3.11 7.77
CA PRO A 28 -20.75 2.39 6.51
C PRO A 28 -19.33 2.57 5.94
N LEU A 29 -18.86 1.57 5.21
CA LEU A 29 -17.71 1.75 4.34
C LEU A 29 -18.07 2.66 3.17
N ARG A 30 -17.08 3.36 2.61
CA ARG A 30 -17.26 4.16 1.39
C ARG A 30 -17.50 3.27 0.18
N PHE A 31 -16.89 2.09 0.18
CA PHE A 31 -17.05 1.04 -0.83
C PHE A 31 -17.06 -0.33 -0.15
N GLN A 32 -17.81 -1.29 -0.70
CA GLN A 32 -17.83 -2.67 -0.17
C GLN A 32 -16.44 -3.32 -0.17
N ASP A 33 -15.58 -2.91 -1.11
CA ASP A 33 -14.21 -3.36 -1.32
C ASP A 33 -13.16 -2.29 -0.93
N GLU A 34 -13.50 -1.36 -0.02
CA GLU A 34 -12.62 -0.26 0.41
C GLU A 34 -11.21 -0.73 0.85
N PRO A 35 -11.00 -1.84 1.58
CA PRO A 35 -9.66 -2.35 1.88
C PRO A 35 -8.84 -2.71 0.63
N CYS A 36 -9.48 -3.32 -0.38
CA CYS A 36 -8.82 -3.68 -1.64
C CYS A 36 -8.46 -2.42 -2.45
N ARG A 37 -9.36 -1.43 -2.49
CA ARG A 37 -9.09 -0.13 -3.14
C ARG A 37 -7.94 0.61 -2.46
N HIS A 38 -7.86 0.57 -1.14
CA HIS A 38 -6.73 1.15 -0.41
C HIS A 38 -5.41 0.46 -0.75
N LYS A 39 -5.39 -0.87 -0.97
CA LYS A 39 -4.19 -1.57 -1.45
C LYS A 39 -3.77 -1.17 -2.86
N VAL A 40 -4.71 -0.83 -3.74
CA VAL A 40 -4.39 -0.23 -5.04
C VAL A 40 -3.80 1.17 -4.83
N LEU A 41 -4.35 1.97 -3.92
CA LEU A 41 -3.80 3.29 -3.58
C LEU A 41 -2.39 3.20 -3.00
N ASP A 42 -2.13 2.24 -2.10
CA ASP A 42 -0.80 1.91 -1.58
C ASP A 42 0.18 1.61 -2.72
N LEU A 43 -0.21 0.75 -3.67
CA LEU A 43 0.60 0.39 -4.82
C LEU A 43 0.92 1.62 -5.71
N VAL A 44 -0.07 2.47 -6.00
CA VAL A 44 0.13 3.70 -6.76
C VAL A 44 1.10 4.63 -6.03
N GLY A 45 0.95 4.77 -4.71
CA GLY A 45 1.87 5.53 -3.87
C GLY A 45 3.29 4.99 -3.92
N ASP A 46 3.48 3.67 -3.77
CA ASP A 46 4.79 3.03 -3.83
C ASP A 46 5.43 3.14 -5.23
N LEU A 47 4.66 2.99 -6.31
CA LEU A 47 5.16 3.17 -7.68
C LEU A 47 5.61 4.60 -7.98
N SER A 48 5.04 5.60 -7.28
CA SER A 48 5.48 7.00 -7.42
C SER A 48 6.95 7.21 -7.05
N LEU A 49 7.57 6.27 -6.32
CA LEU A 49 9.02 6.28 -6.04
C LEU A 49 9.89 6.08 -7.30
N LEU A 50 9.31 5.67 -8.43
CA LEU A 50 9.98 5.66 -9.74
C LEU A 50 10.05 7.06 -10.38
N ALA A 51 9.45 8.08 -9.77
CA ALA A 51 9.44 9.44 -10.29
C ALA A 51 10.88 9.95 -10.45
N GLN A 52 11.29 10.15 -11.71
CA GLN A 52 12.62 10.62 -12.09
C GLN A 52 12.52 11.54 -13.29
N ASN A 53 13.43 12.52 -13.40
CA ASN A 53 13.53 13.41 -14.55
C ASN A 53 12.20 14.11 -14.93
N GLY A 54 11.39 14.46 -13.93
CA GLY A 54 10.10 15.12 -14.11
C GLY A 54 8.92 14.21 -14.50
N ASN A 55 9.11 12.89 -14.57
CA ASN A 55 8.00 11.95 -14.75
C ASN A 55 7.29 11.63 -13.42
N GLN A 56 6.04 11.19 -13.49
CA GLN A 56 5.19 10.88 -12.33
C GLN A 56 5.50 9.53 -11.65
N GLY A 57 6.49 8.76 -12.13
CA GLY A 57 6.82 7.42 -11.64
C GLY A 57 5.82 6.31 -12.00
N LEU A 58 4.65 6.64 -12.53
CA LEU A 58 3.66 5.64 -12.93
C LEU A 58 3.96 5.10 -14.33
N PRO A 59 4.29 3.80 -14.47
CA PRO A 59 4.53 3.20 -15.77
C PRO A 59 3.22 3.00 -16.54
N THR A 60 3.26 3.17 -17.85
CA THR A 60 2.18 2.72 -18.73
C THR A 60 2.23 1.20 -18.85
N ALA A 61 1.58 0.51 -17.93
CA ALA A 61 1.61 -0.95 -17.83
C ALA A 61 0.31 -1.52 -17.25
N HIS A 62 0.08 -2.81 -17.50
CA HIS A 62 -0.92 -3.59 -16.77
C HIS A 62 -0.25 -4.30 -15.59
N ILE A 63 -0.57 -3.86 -14.37
CA ILE A 63 0.05 -4.37 -13.15
C ILE A 63 -0.96 -5.22 -12.39
N ILE A 64 -0.57 -6.45 -12.06
CA ILE A 64 -1.35 -7.35 -11.22
C ILE A 64 -0.60 -7.53 -9.90
N SER A 65 -1.26 -7.23 -8.79
CA SER A 65 -0.72 -7.43 -7.44
C SER A 65 -1.61 -8.41 -6.67
N TYR A 66 -1.03 -9.53 -6.24
CA TYR A 66 -1.73 -10.53 -5.43
C TYR A 66 -1.17 -10.54 -4.01
N LYS A 67 -2.01 -10.19 -3.04
CA LYS A 67 -1.63 -10.05 -1.62
C LYS A 67 -0.39 -9.17 -1.42
N GLY A 68 -0.24 -8.14 -2.26
CA GLY A 68 0.89 -7.22 -2.21
C GLY A 68 0.82 -6.25 -1.03
N GLY A 69 1.99 -5.77 -0.63
CA GLY A 69 2.17 -4.71 0.36
C GLY A 69 3.51 -4.02 0.13
N HIS A 70 3.80 -2.99 0.92
CA HIS A 70 4.92 -2.07 0.69
C HIS A 70 6.28 -2.77 0.47
N THR A 71 6.58 -3.85 1.21
CA THR A 71 7.83 -4.60 1.01
C THR A 71 7.94 -5.21 -0.39
N LEU A 72 6.85 -5.79 -0.92
CA LEU A 72 6.83 -6.34 -2.27
C LEU A 72 6.88 -5.22 -3.31
N HIS A 73 6.11 -4.15 -3.11
CA HIS A 73 6.07 -3.02 -4.02
C HIS A 73 7.44 -2.32 -4.11
N ALA A 74 8.13 -2.12 -2.99
CA ALA A 74 9.47 -1.55 -2.95
C ALA A 74 10.51 -2.43 -3.66
N LYS A 75 10.44 -3.76 -3.51
CA LYS A 75 11.29 -4.70 -4.28
C LYS A 75 11.02 -4.58 -5.78
N PHE A 76 9.74 -4.50 -6.16
CA PHE A 76 9.34 -4.33 -7.56
C PHE A 76 9.84 -3.01 -8.16
N VAL A 77 9.70 -1.90 -7.43
CA VAL A 77 10.23 -0.58 -7.83
C VAL A 77 11.76 -0.58 -7.99
N ARG A 78 12.49 -1.20 -7.05
CA ARG A 78 13.96 -1.35 -7.18
C ARG A 78 14.36 -2.16 -8.40
N HIS A 79 13.61 -3.21 -8.69
CA HIS A 79 13.82 -4.01 -9.90
C HIS A 79 13.57 -3.19 -11.18
N LEU A 80 12.47 -2.43 -11.24
CA LEU A 80 12.13 -1.60 -12.40
C LEU A 80 13.10 -0.42 -12.63
N SER A 81 13.65 0.14 -11.56
CA SER A 81 14.60 1.27 -11.65
C SER A 81 16.00 0.86 -12.13
N GLY A 82 16.23 -0.42 -12.40
CA GLY A 82 17.54 -0.92 -12.84
C GLY A 82 18.61 -0.96 -11.74
N PHE A 83 18.23 -0.68 -10.48
CA PHE A 83 19.11 -0.88 -9.33
C PHE A 83 19.18 -2.37 -9.00
N TYR A 84 20.01 -3.11 -9.73
CA TYR A 84 20.50 -4.41 -9.26
C TYR A 84 21.43 -4.18 -8.07
N GLN A 85 21.05 -4.66 -6.89
CA GLN A 85 22.05 -4.95 -5.86
C GLN A 85 22.84 -6.15 -6.38
N VAL A 86 24.12 -5.95 -6.65
CA VAL A 86 25.08 -7.05 -6.72
C VAL A 86 25.08 -7.66 -5.32
N GLU A 87 24.46 -8.82 -5.15
CA GLU A 87 24.66 -9.64 -3.96
C GLU A 87 26.13 -10.08 -3.97
N ASN A 88 26.89 -9.66 -2.95
CA ASN A 88 28.18 -10.26 -2.58
C ASN A 88 27.94 -11.47 -1.68
#